data_AF-A0A953W5V4-F1
#
_entry.id   AF-A0A953W5V4-F1
#
_cell.length_a   1.000
_cell.length_b   1.000
_cell.length_c   1.000
_cell.angle_alpha   90.00
_cell.angle_beta   90.00
_cell.angle_gamma   90.00
#
_symmetry.space_group_name_H-M   'P 1'
#
loop_
_entity.id
_entity.type
_entity.pdbx_description
1 polymer ?
#
loop_
_entity_poly.entity_id
_entity_poly.type
_entity_poly.pdbx_seq_one_letter_code
_entity_poly.pdbx_strand_id
1 'polypeptide(L)'
;MAGYEEIEGAAAPIKAWVRGVPVEHEAQNQLRNVASLPFIHSHIAVMPDVHFGIGATVGSVIPTKGAIIPAAVGVDIGCGMMAVRTSLTGNDLPDSLSRIRGAIERNVPHGNGPRGNHNETPASVETSYRDSGLDERYRAIIDKHPKASAKSQTGQLATLGGGNHFIEVCL
;
A
#
# COMPACT_ATOMS: atom_id res chain seq x y z
N MET A 1 -30.89 2.46 9.39
CA MET A 1 -30.34 3.55 8.55
C MET A 1 -29.04 3.07 7.95
N ALA A 2 -28.73 3.40 6.70
CA ALA A 2 -27.44 3.08 6.10
C ALA A 2 -26.30 3.76 6.90
N GLY A 3 -25.19 3.07 7.10
CA GLY A 3 -24.04 3.55 7.89
C GLY A 3 -23.13 4.54 7.14
N TYR A 4 -23.53 5.01 5.97
CA TYR A 4 -22.78 5.91 5.10
C TYR A 4 -23.61 7.14 4.72
N GLU A 5 -22.93 8.21 4.35
CA GLU A 5 -23.49 9.39 3.70
C GLU A 5 -23.44 9.17 2.18
N GLU A 6 -24.54 9.47 1.49
CA GLU A 6 -24.60 9.37 0.04
C GLU A 6 -24.36 10.75 -0.56
N ILE A 7 -23.34 10.87 -1.38
CA ILE A 7 -22.99 12.10 -2.09
C ILE A 7 -23.32 11.86 -3.56
N GLU A 8 -24.13 12.75 -4.14
CA GLU A 8 -24.48 12.69 -5.56
C GLU A 8 -23.21 12.89 -6.41
N GLY A 9 -22.92 11.90 -7.26
CA GLY A 9 -21.83 11.96 -8.23
C GLY A 9 -22.38 12.02 -9.65
N ALA A 10 -21.60 12.54 -10.59
CA ALA A 10 -22.08 12.85 -11.94
C ALA A 10 -22.43 11.59 -12.77
N ALA A 11 -21.61 10.54 -12.71
CA ALA A 11 -21.87 9.29 -13.43
C ALA A 11 -22.17 8.11 -12.50
N ALA A 12 -21.61 8.11 -11.29
CA ALA A 12 -21.91 7.13 -10.25
C ALA A 12 -22.01 7.81 -8.88
N PRO A 13 -22.88 7.31 -7.97
CA PRO A 13 -22.96 7.84 -6.61
C PRO A 13 -21.69 7.53 -5.80
N ILE A 14 -21.45 8.35 -4.77
CA ILE A 14 -20.37 8.16 -3.80
C ILE A 14 -20.99 7.78 -2.46
N LYS A 15 -20.53 6.68 -1.86
CA LYS A 15 -20.91 6.25 -0.51
C LYS A 15 -19.75 6.50 0.44
N ALA A 16 -19.95 7.38 1.41
CA ALA A 16 -18.89 7.85 2.29
C ALA A 16 -19.13 7.50 3.76
N TRP A 17 -18.16 6.83 4.37
CA TRP A 17 -18.15 6.47 5.80
C TRP A 17 -17.34 7.51 6.59
N VAL A 18 -17.72 8.79 6.48
CA VAL A 18 -16.94 9.92 7.00
C VAL A 18 -17.70 10.73 8.07
N ARG A 19 -18.75 10.16 8.66
CA ARG A 19 -19.56 10.84 9.68
C ARG A 19 -18.69 11.24 10.86
N GLY A 20 -18.60 12.55 11.13
CA GLY A 20 -17.76 13.10 12.20
C GLY A 20 -16.27 13.16 11.87
N VAL A 21 -15.89 12.87 10.63
CA VAL A 21 -14.53 13.00 10.11
C VAL A 21 -14.47 14.18 9.15
N PRO A 22 -13.63 15.20 9.40
CA PRO A 22 -13.41 16.27 8.44
C PRO A 22 -12.78 15.73 7.15
N VAL A 23 -13.35 16.08 6.00
CA VAL A 23 -12.80 15.75 4.68
C VAL A 23 -12.43 17.03 3.95
N GLU A 24 -11.17 17.12 3.53
CA GLU A 24 -10.60 18.25 2.78
C GLU A 24 -11.40 18.56 1.52
N HIS A 25 -11.50 19.84 1.16
CA HIS A 25 -12.27 20.26 -0.01
C HIS A 25 -11.70 19.68 -1.31
N GLU A 26 -10.38 19.60 -1.40
CA GLU A 26 -9.62 19.01 -2.50
C GLU A 26 -9.93 17.53 -2.67
N ALA A 27 -10.00 16.77 -1.56
CA ALA A 27 -10.37 15.37 -1.58
C ALA A 27 -11.82 15.18 -2.05
N GLN A 28 -12.75 16.02 -1.59
CA GLN A 28 -14.14 15.98 -2.07
C GLN A 28 -14.25 16.25 -3.58
N ASN A 29 -13.50 17.23 -4.09
CA ASN A 29 -13.48 17.54 -5.52
C ASN A 29 -12.85 16.40 -6.34
N GLN A 30 -11.77 15.81 -5.84
CA GLN A 30 -11.14 14.65 -6.46
C GLN A 30 -12.10 13.46 -6.54
N LEU A 31 -12.86 13.17 -5.47
CA LEU A 31 -13.91 12.14 -5.47
C LEU A 31 -14.99 12.41 -6.53
N ARG A 32 -15.49 13.66 -6.62
CA ARG A 32 -16.49 14.04 -7.65
C ARG A 32 -15.94 13.89 -9.07
N ASN A 33 -14.68 14.24 -9.28
CA ASN A 33 -14.02 14.09 -10.57
C ASN A 33 -13.92 12.61 -10.95
N VAL A 34 -13.47 11.74 -10.04
CA VAL A 34 -13.40 10.29 -10.31
C VAL A 34 -14.80 9.70 -10.53
N ALA A 35 -15.80 10.14 -9.76
CA ALA A 35 -17.19 9.70 -9.89
C ALA A 35 -17.87 10.11 -11.20
N SER A 36 -17.26 11.05 -11.95
CA SER A 36 -17.73 11.46 -13.28
C SER A 36 -17.19 10.59 -14.41
N LEU A 37 -16.24 9.70 -14.13
CA LEU A 37 -15.66 8.83 -15.17
C LEU A 37 -16.71 7.82 -15.67
N PRO A 38 -16.81 7.59 -16.98
CA PRO A 38 -17.91 6.83 -17.59
C PRO A 38 -17.84 5.31 -17.33
N PHE A 39 -16.70 4.82 -16.83
CA PHE A 39 -16.44 3.41 -16.57
C PHE A 39 -16.48 3.05 -15.09
N ILE A 40 -16.88 3.98 -14.20
CA ILE A 40 -17.14 3.65 -12.79
C ILE A 40 -18.31 2.67 -12.71
N HIS A 41 -18.15 1.64 -11.88
CA HIS A 41 -19.14 0.58 -11.73
C HIS A 41 -19.85 0.67 -10.38
N SER A 42 -21.18 0.81 -10.39
CA SER A 42 -22.02 0.88 -9.18
C SER A 42 -21.84 2.15 -8.34
N HIS A 43 -20.72 2.33 -7.64
CA HIS A 43 -20.48 3.48 -6.76
C HIS A 43 -19.00 3.57 -6.35
N ILE A 44 -18.55 4.74 -5.92
CA ILE A 44 -17.27 4.89 -5.19
C ILE A 44 -17.54 4.69 -3.70
N ALA A 45 -16.70 3.91 -3.01
CA ALA A 45 -16.75 3.79 -1.56
C ALA A 45 -15.60 4.59 -0.92
N VAL A 46 -15.92 5.44 0.05
CA VAL A 46 -14.97 6.35 0.69
C VAL A 46 -14.84 6.02 2.16
N MET A 47 -13.62 5.72 2.59
CA MET A 47 -13.28 5.30 3.94
C MET A 47 -13.00 6.51 4.85
N PRO A 48 -13.05 6.34 6.18
CA PRO A 48 -12.81 7.43 7.13
C PRO A 48 -11.43 8.07 7.04
N ASP A 49 -10.43 7.40 6.47
CA ASP A 49 -9.06 7.88 6.29
C ASP A 49 -8.85 8.64 4.97
N VAL A 50 -9.92 8.99 4.27
CA VAL A 50 -9.86 9.69 2.99
C VAL A 50 -9.14 11.03 3.10
N HIS A 51 -8.22 11.26 2.18
CA HIS A 51 -7.54 12.54 2.02
C HIS A 51 -7.08 12.73 0.58
N PHE A 52 -6.67 13.95 0.24
CA PHE A 52 -6.20 14.27 -1.10
C PHE A 52 -4.98 13.44 -1.48
N GLY A 53 -4.99 12.85 -2.68
CA GLY A 53 -3.93 11.99 -3.18
C GLY A 53 -3.47 12.34 -4.58
N ILE A 54 -2.44 11.66 -5.07
CA ILE A 54 -1.92 11.84 -6.42
C ILE A 54 -2.76 10.98 -7.37
N GLY A 55 -3.52 11.62 -8.27
CA GLY A 55 -4.38 10.94 -9.23
C GLY A 55 -5.77 10.63 -8.68
N ALA A 56 -5.86 9.84 -7.62
CA ALA A 56 -7.08 9.58 -6.86
C ALA A 56 -6.89 9.86 -5.37
N THR A 57 -7.99 9.94 -4.60
CA THR A 57 -7.90 10.04 -3.14
C THR A 57 -7.37 8.75 -2.54
N VAL A 58 -6.58 8.88 -1.47
CA VAL A 58 -6.29 7.76 -0.57
C VAL A 58 -7.58 7.42 0.20
N GLY A 59 -7.75 6.18 0.67
CA GLY A 59 -8.93 5.78 1.42
C GLY A 59 -10.19 5.65 0.55
N SER A 60 -10.06 5.28 -0.73
CA SER A 60 -11.20 5.07 -1.63
C SER A 60 -11.14 3.73 -2.36
N VAL A 61 -12.32 3.16 -2.63
CA VAL A 61 -12.50 2.01 -3.52
C VAL A 61 -13.20 2.51 -4.78
N ILE A 62 -12.53 2.36 -5.92
CA ILE A 62 -12.96 2.87 -7.22
C ILE A 62 -13.19 1.68 -8.17
N PRO A 63 -14.37 1.04 -8.11
CA PRO A 63 -14.69 -0.07 -8.99
C PRO A 63 -14.87 0.43 -10.43
N THR A 64 -14.32 -0.29 -11.39
CA THR A 64 -14.40 0.04 -12.82
C THR A 64 -14.86 -1.15 -13.64
N LYS A 65 -15.48 -0.91 -14.79
CA LYS A 65 -15.85 -1.94 -15.76
C LYS A 65 -15.21 -1.64 -17.11
N GLY A 66 -14.37 -2.56 -17.59
CA GLY A 66 -13.70 -2.44 -18.89
C GLY A 66 -12.59 -1.39 -18.95
N ALA A 67 -12.11 -0.90 -17.80
CA ALA A 67 -11.04 0.08 -17.69
C ALA A 67 -10.10 -0.25 -16.52
N ILE A 68 -8.88 0.27 -16.57
CA ILE A 68 -7.94 0.31 -15.45
C ILE A 68 -7.49 1.76 -15.26
N ILE A 69 -7.26 2.17 -14.01
CA ILE A 69 -6.76 3.51 -13.68
C ILE A 69 -5.45 3.35 -12.90
N PRO A 70 -4.27 3.30 -13.56
CA PRO A 70 -3.00 3.11 -12.86
C PRO A 70 -2.75 4.14 -11.76
N ALA A 71 -3.13 5.40 -11.99
CA ALA A 71 -2.99 6.47 -11.01
C ALA A 71 -3.84 6.30 -9.75
N ALA A 72 -4.88 5.45 -9.78
CA ALA A 72 -5.72 5.14 -8.62
C ALA A 72 -5.15 4.00 -7.75
N VAL A 73 -4.14 3.27 -8.22
CA VAL A 73 -3.46 2.22 -7.43
C VAL A 73 -2.49 2.83 -6.42
N GLY A 74 -1.91 3.99 -6.76
CA GLY A 74 -0.86 4.64 -5.98
C GLY A 74 0.53 4.42 -6.58
N VAL A 75 1.48 5.24 -6.14
CA VAL A 75 2.88 5.19 -6.61
C VAL A 75 3.67 4.04 -5.98
N ASP A 76 3.24 3.57 -4.82
CA ASP A 76 3.85 2.47 -4.06
C ASP A 76 2.96 1.22 -4.16
N ILE A 77 3.04 0.56 -5.32
CA ILE A 77 2.18 -0.59 -5.65
C ILE A 77 2.51 -1.76 -4.75
N GLY A 78 1.49 -2.27 -4.05
CA GLY A 78 1.66 -3.38 -3.11
C GLY A 78 2.01 -2.94 -1.69
N CYS A 79 2.02 -1.62 -1.42
CA CYS A 79 2.02 -1.12 -0.05
C CYS A 79 0.87 -1.75 0.74
N GLY A 80 1.18 -2.27 1.91
CA GLY A 80 0.26 -3.05 2.71
C GLY A 80 0.92 -3.53 4.00
N MET A 81 0.14 -4.25 4.80
CA MET A 81 0.56 -4.70 6.12
C MET A 81 0.62 -6.23 6.17
N MET A 82 1.61 -6.76 6.88
CA MET A 82 1.67 -8.15 7.30
C MET A 82 1.73 -8.19 8.82
N ALA A 83 0.90 -9.04 9.43
CA ALA A 83 0.92 -9.27 10.87
C ALA A 83 1.23 -10.75 11.15
N VAL A 84 2.14 -11.00 12.09
CA VAL A 84 2.50 -12.34 12.54
C VAL A 84 2.19 -12.46 14.02
N ARG A 85 1.26 -13.34 14.37
CA ARG A 85 0.95 -13.65 15.77
C ARG A 85 2.05 -14.52 16.36
N THR A 86 2.60 -14.12 17.49
CA THR A 86 3.56 -14.93 18.25
C THR A 86 2.86 -15.64 19.42
N SER A 87 3.57 -16.54 20.09
CA SER A 87 3.13 -17.12 21.36
C SER A 87 3.47 -16.25 22.58
N LEU A 88 4.16 -15.13 22.38
CA LEU A 88 4.56 -14.21 23.44
C LEU A 88 3.39 -13.31 23.85
N THR A 89 3.43 -12.87 25.10
CA THR A 89 2.46 -11.96 25.72
C THR A 89 3.16 -10.68 26.19
N GLY A 90 2.38 -9.70 26.64
CA GLY A 90 2.95 -8.49 27.25
C GLY A 90 3.87 -8.77 28.44
N ASN A 91 3.67 -9.87 29.16
CA ASN A 91 4.51 -10.26 30.30
C ASN A 91 5.87 -10.81 29.87
N ASP A 92 6.03 -11.21 28.61
CA ASP A 92 7.30 -11.69 28.05
C ASP A 92 8.16 -10.54 27.52
N LEU A 93 7.62 -9.32 27.46
CA LEU A 93 8.37 -8.15 27.01
C LEU A 93 9.30 -7.63 28.11
N PRO A 94 10.53 -7.24 27.76
CA PRO A 94 11.43 -6.58 28.70
C PRO A 94 10.96 -5.15 28.99
N ASP A 95 11.34 -4.60 30.14
CA ASP A 95 11.09 -3.20 30.50
C ASP A 95 11.60 -2.20 29.45
N SER A 96 12.66 -2.57 28.73
CA SER A 96 13.22 -1.76 27.64
C SER A 96 13.20 -2.50 26.30
N LEU A 97 12.48 -1.95 25.33
CA LEU A 97 12.42 -2.45 23.95
C LEU A 97 13.64 -2.03 23.09
N SER A 98 14.62 -1.33 23.67
CA SER A 98 15.81 -0.84 22.95
C SER A 98 16.58 -1.96 22.23
N ARG A 99 16.70 -3.14 22.86
CA ARG A 99 17.35 -4.30 22.27
C ARG A 99 16.57 -4.89 21.11
N ILE A 100 15.23 -4.94 21.23
CA ILE A 100 14.34 -5.44 20.18
C ILE A 100 14.41 -4.51 18.97
N ARG A 101 14.23 -3.20 19.19
CA ARG A 101 14.39 -2.19 18.15
C ARG A 101 15.74 -2.31 17.44
N GLY A 102 16.83 -2.36 18.20
CA GLY A 102 18.17 -2.48 17.61
C GLY A 102 18.38 -3.80 16.84
N ALA A 103 17.72 -4.89 17.24
CA ALA A 103 17.74 -6.14 16.50
C ALA A 103 16.96 -6.03 15.18
N ILE A 104 15.78 -5.38 15.18
CA ILE A 104 15.01 -5.12 13.97
C ILE A 104 15.83 -4.26 13.00
N GLU A 105 16.39 -3.15 13.48
CA GLU A 105 17.17 -2.22 12.65
C GLU A 105 18.39 -2.87 12.00
N ARG A 106 19.01 -3.84 12.66
CA ARG A 106 20.15 -4.61 12.10
C ARG A 106 19.72 -5.65 11.07
N ASN A 107 18.54 -6.23 11.20
CA ASN A 107 18.09 -7.35 10.36
C ASN A 107 17.15 -6.93 9.22
N VAL A 108 16.51 -5.77 9.34
CA VAL A 108 15.58 -5.23 8.34
C VAL A 108 16.19 -3.95 7.79
N PRO A 109 16.76 -3.98 6.57
CA PRO A 109 17.29 -2.77 5.97
C PRO A 109 16.20 -1.74 5.75
N HIS A 110 16.49 -0.48 6.07
CA HIS A 110 15.51 0.61 6.04
C HIS A 110 16.18 1.96 5.83
N GLY A 111 15.40 2.93 5.34
CA GLY A 111 15.82 4.32 5.22
C GLY A 111 16.43 4.67 3.85
N ASN A 112 16.26 5.94 3.48
CA ASN A 112 16.70 6.53 2.20
C ASN A 112 17.99 7.35 2.33
N GLY A 113 18.60 7.40 3.51
CA GLY A 113 19.81 8.18 3.78
C GLY A 113 21.11 7.42 3.44
N PRO A 114 22.28 8.05 3.62
CA PRO A 114 23.60 7.44 3.35
C PRO A 114 23.89 6.15 4.14
N ARG A 115 23.09 5.85 5.17
CA ARG A 115 23.17 4.65 6.00
C ARG A 115 22.08 3.62 5.71
N GLY A 116 21.18 3.88 4.75
CA GLY A 116 20.16 2.92 4.33
C GLY A 116 20.75 1.84 3.42
N ASN A 117 20.35 0.58 3.62
CA ASN A 117 20.87 -0.56 2.85
C ASN A 117 19.76 -1.33 2.09
N HIS A 118 19.01 -0.64 1.23
CA HIS A 118 17.98 -1.28 0.39
C HIS A 118 18.49 -1.72 -0.99
N ASN A 119 19.80 -1.90 -1.15
CA ASN A 119 20.41 -2.33 -2.41
C ASN A 119 20.86 -3.80 -2.38
N GLU A 120 20.91 -4.40 -1.19
CA GLU A 120 21.38 -5.78 -0.99
C GLU A 120 20.23 -6.63 -0.47
N THR A 121 19.83 -7.62 -1.27
CA THR A 121 18.84 -8.61 -0.85
C THR A 121 19.49 -9.63 0.06
N PRO A 122 18.92 -9.96 1.23
CA PRO A 122 19.42 -11.06 2.05
C PRO A 122 19.43 -12.38 1.27
N ALA A 123 20.50 -13.19 1.40
CA ALA A 123 20.66 -14.43 0.63
C ALA A 123 19.51 -15.45 0.80
N SER A 124 18.88 -15.48 1.99
CA SER A 124 17.69 -16.29 2.25
C SER A 124 16.48 -15.85 1.40
N VAL A 125 16.37 -14.55 1.14
CA VAL A 125 15.30 -13.93 0.36
C VAL A 125 15.55 -14.14 -1.12
N GLU A 126 16.79 -14.03 -1.59
CA GLU A 126 17.16 -14.40 -2.97
C GLU A 126 16.84 -15.86 -3.27
N THR A 127 17.19 -16.76 -2.35
CA THR A 127 16.88 -18.20 -2.47
C THR A 127 15.37 -18.40 -2.55
N SER A 128 14.60 -17.80 -1.62
CA SER A 128 13.14 -17.89 -1.61
C SER A 128 12.51 -17.32 -2.88
N TYR A 129 13.03 -16.22 -3.40
CA TYR A 129 12.56 -15.61 -4.65
C TYR A 129 12.80 -16.54 -5.84
N ARG A 130 14.01 -17.09 -5.98
CA ARG A 130 14.34 -18.05 -7.04
C ARG A 130 13.43 -19.28 -6.98
N ASP A 131 13.18 -19.80 -5.79
CA ASP A 131 12.41 -21.02 -5.61
C ASP A 131 10.88 -20.79 -5.69
N SER A 132 10.43 -19.53 -5.72
CA SER A 132 9.01 -19.15 -5.76
C SER A 132 8.35 -19.27 -7.15
N GLY A 133 9.14 -19.41 -8.21
CA GLY A 133 8.66 -19.35 -9.60
C GLY A 133 8.27 -17.94 -10.08
N LEU A 134 8.57 -16.89 -9.31
CA LEU A 134 8.25 -15.51 -9.67
C LEU A 134 9.13 -15.01 -10.82
N ASP A 135 10.35 -15.50 -10.95
CA ASP A 135 11.26 -15.07 -12.01
C ASP A 135 10.77 -15.52 -13.39
N GLU A 136 10.29 -16.76 -13.56
CA GLU A 136 9.73 -17.20 -14.84
C GLU A 136 8.46 -16.43 -15.20
N ARG A 137 7.60 -16.16 -14.20
CA ARG A 137 6.38 -15.35 -14.40
C ARG A 137 6.72 -13.92 -14.78
N TYR A 138 7.73 -13.33 -14.16
CA TYR A 138 8.21 -11.99 -14.48
C TYR A 138 8.74 -11.94 -15.92
N ARG A 139 9.58 -12.89 -16.32
CA ARG A 139 10.08 -13.00 -17.69
C ARG A 139 8.96 -13.09 -18.71
N ALA A 140 7.95 -13.94 -18.47
CA ALA A 140 6.79 -14.06 -19.37
C ALA A 140 6.03 -12.72 -19.56
N ILE A 141 5.96 -11.88 -18.52
CA ILE A 141 5.36 -10.54 -18.60
C ILE A 141 6.26 -9.61 -19.42
N ILE A 142 7.57 -9.58 -19.14
CA ILE A 142 8.52 -8.69 -19.79
C ILE A 142 8.72 -9.04 -21.27
N ASP A 143 8.70 -10.32 -21.64
CA ASP A 143 8.76 -10.76 -23.04
C ASP A 143 7.60 -10.18 -23.86
N LYS A 144 6.42 -10.09 -23.26
CA LYS A 144 5.24 -9.46 -23.87
C LYS A 144 5.26 -7.93 -23.76
N HIS A 145 5.87 -7.40 -22.70
CA HIS A 145 5.86 -5.98 -22.36
C HIS A 145 7.25 -5.46 -21.94
N PRO A 146 8.21 -5.30 -22.87
CA PRO A 146 9.60 -4.98 -22.50
C PRO A 146 9.77 -3.67 -21.73
N LYS A 147 8.88 -2.70 -21.99
CA LYS A 147 8.88 -1.38 -21.30
C LYS A 147 8.47 -1.45 -19.82
N ALA A 148 7.91 -2.58 -19.37
CA ALA A 148 7.56 -2.80 -17.97
C ALA A 148 8.74 -3.32 -17.13
N SER A 149 9.93 -3.44 -17.72
CA SER A 149 11.11 -3.92 -17.01
C SER A 149 11.47 -3.01 -15.83
N ALA A 150 11.79 -3.63 -14.70
CA ALA A 150 12.13 -2.96 -13.46
C ALA A 150 13.66 -2.85 -13.35
N LYS A 151 14.13 -1.82 -12.64
CA LYS A 151 15.57 -1.63 -12.40
C LYS A 151 16.18 -2.72 -11.50
N SER A 152 15.38 -3.30 -10.61
CA SER A 152 15.75 -4.42 -9.74
C SER A 152 14.49 -5.21 -9.38
N GLN A 153 14.58 -6.54 -9.40
CA GLN A 153 13.48 -7.46 -9.03
C GLN A 153 13.49 -7.79 -7.53
N THR A 154 14.68 -7.92 -6.94
CA THR A 154 14.85 -8.41 -5.57
C THR A 154 15.37 -7.36 -4.60
N GLY A 155 15.97 -6.26 -5.09
CA GLY A 155 16.68 -5.29 -4.26
C GLY A 155 15.81 -4.64 -3.18
N GLN A 156 14.50 -4.58 -3.40
CA GLN A 156 13.55 -4.04 -2.41
C GLN A 156 12.96 -5.10 -1.48
N LEU A 157 13.18 -6.40 -1.75
CA LEU A 157 12.63 -7.49 -0.93
C LEU A 157 13.30 -7.55 0.43
N ALA A 158 12.49 -7.84 1.46
CA ALA A 158 12.89 -7.91 2.87
C ALA A 158 13.52 -6.63 3.44
N THR A 159 13.24 -5.50 2.80
CA THR A 159 13.55 -4.17 3.33
C THR A 159 12.26 -3.53 3.87
N LEU A 160 12.38 -2.61 4.80
CA LEU A 160 11.30 -1.69 5.17
C LEU A 160 11.17 -0.54 4.16
N GLY A 161 11.95 -0.55 3.07
CA GLY A 161 11.99 0.53 2.11
C GLY A 161 12.31 1.89 2.74
N GLY A 162 11.62 2.91 2.24
CA GLY A 162 11.65 4.26 2.77
C GLY A 162 10.25 4.86 2.83
N GLY A 163 10.16 6.12 3.27
CA GLY A 163 8.86 6.78 3.45
C GLY A 163 8.24 6.46 4.81
N ASN A 164 6.96 6.11 4.83
CA ASN A 164 6.14 5.93 6.03
C ASN A 164 5.99 4.46 6.47
N HIS A 165 6.84 3.55 5.98
CA HIS A 165 6.80 2.13 6.34
C HIS A 165 7.38 1.91 7.75
N PHE A 166 6.77 1.03 8.54
CA PHE A 166 7.16 0.78 9.93
C PHE A 166 6.97 -0.69 10.35
N ILE A 167 7.68 -1.07 11.41
CA ILE A 167 7.46 -2.33 12.13
C ILE A 167 7.04 -1.96 13.55
N GLU A 168 5.95 -2.55 14.02
CA GLU A 168 5.43 -2.36 15.37
C GLU A 168 5.29 -3.69 16.10
N VAL A 169 5.29 -3.62 17.43
CA VAL A 169 4.95 -4.73 18.32
C VAL A 169 3.62 -4.39 18.98
N CYS A 170 2.60 -5.21 18.71
CA CYS A 170 1.25 -5.03 19.23
C CYS A 170 0.98 -6.01 20.38
N LEU A 171 0.27 -5.54 21.42
CA LEU A 171 -0.16 -6.32 22.59
C LEU A 171 -1.68 -6.54 22.59
#